data_AF-A0A453DR55-F1
#
_entry.id   AF-A0A453DR55-F1
#
_cell.length_a   1.000
_cell.length_b   1.000
_cell.length_c   1.000
_cell.angle_alpha   90.00
_cell.angle_beta   90.00
_cell.angle_gamma   90.00
#
_symmetry.space_group_name_H-M   'P 1'
#
loop_
_entity.id
_entity.type
_entity.pdbx_description
1 polymer ?
#
loop_
_entity_poly.entity_id
_entity_poly.type
_entity_poly.pdbx_seq_one_letter_code
_entity_poly.pdbx_strand_id
1 'polypeptide(L)'
;FGDQGQRIENGVYLGPAGSLTFEGRLSWKKKILAFVFERIRVKVGPLPSLEIPFGGGDKSREPSTKDPFFLWFYVDEEIAVAQGKGGGTAFWCRCRRVPA
;
A
#
# COMPACT_ATOMS: atom_id res chain seq x y z
N PHE A 1 -8.44 -12.68 -15.00
CA PHE A 1 -8.29 -11.31 -14.47
C PHE A 1 -6.83 -10.93 -14.61
N GLY A 2 -6.51 -9.97 -15.49
CA GLY A 2 -5.14 -9.65 -15.85
C GLY A 2 -4.35 -8.94 -14.74
N ASP A 3 -3.03 -8.95 -14.91
CA ASP A 3 -1.94 -8.47 -14.05
C ASP A 3 -2.07 -7.02 -13.50
N GLN A 4 -3.10 -6.27 -13.93
CA GLN A 4 -3.39 -4.90 -13.50
C GLN A 4 -4.24 -4.81 -12.21
N GLY A 5 -4.89 -5.90 -11.78
CA GLY A 5 -5.76 -5.90 -10.59
C GLY A 5 -5.06 -6.16 -9.26
N GLN A 6 -3.74 -6.36 -9.26
CA GLN A 6 -2.94 -6.79 -8.10
C GLN A 6 -1.90 -5.75 -7.69
N ARG A 7 -2.24 -4.45 -7.73
CA ARG A 7 -1.34 -3.38 -7.28
C ARG A 7 -1.89 -2.66 -6.05
N ILE A 8 -0.98 -2.29 -5.15
CA ILE A 8 -1.27 -1.53 -3.94
C ILE A 8 -0.51 -0.21 -4.00
N GLU A 9 -1.17 0.87 -3.58
CA GLU A 9 -0.51 2.14 -3.26
C GLU A 9 -0.76 2.45 -1.78
N ASN A 10 0.28 2.94 -1.11
CA ASN A 10 0.18 3.56 0.19
C ASN A 10 1.06 4.82 0.20
N GLY A 11 0.80 5.78 1.07
CA GLY A 11 1.59 6.99 1.10
C GLY A 11 1.30 7.93 2.24
N VAL A 12 2.21 8.88 2.41
CA VAL A 12 2.05 10.04 3.29
C VAL A 12 1.64 11.22 2.41
N TYR A 13 0.49 11.80 2.70
CA TYR A 13 -0.09 12.90 1.93
C TYR A 13 -0.08 14.17 2.78
N LEU A 14 0.62 15.21 2.32
CA LEU A 14 0.80 16.49 3.02
C LEU A 14 -0.05 17.60 2.37
N GLY A 15 -1.17 17.22 1.76
CA GLY A 15 -2.03 18.15 1.02
C GLY A 15 -1.30 18.85 -0.12
N PRO A 16 -1.46 20.17 -0.30
CA PRO A 16 -0.80 20.94 -1.36
C PRO A 16 0.73 20.89 -1.31
N ALA A 17 1.33 20.62 -0.15
CA ALA A 17 2.79 20.55 -0.01
C ALA A 17 3.39 19.37 -0.79
N GLY A 18 2.63 18.28 -0.96
CA GLY A 18 3.08 17.12 -1.72
C GLY A 18 2.69 15.78 -1.11
N SER A 19 3.35 14.73 -1.58
CA SER A 19 3.13 13.36 -1.13
C SER A 19 4.36 12.47 -1.36
N LEU A 20 4.53 11.49 -0.49
CA LEU A 20 5.44 10.36 -0.66
C LEU A 20 4.60 9.10 -0.78
N THR A 21 4.55 8.48 -1.96
CA THR A 21 3.78 7.26 -2.18
C THR A 21 4.67 6.07 -2.55
N PHE A 22 4.19 4.88 -2.22
CA PHE A 22 4.80 3.60 -2.46
C PHE A 22 3.81 2.76 -3.23
N GLU A 23 4.22 2.30 -4.41
CA GLU A 23 3.39 1.49 -5.29
C GLU A 23 4.05 0.12 -5.47
N GLY A 24 3.24 -0.94 -5.50
CA GLY A 24 3.74 -2.29 -5.50
C GLY A 24 2.73 -3.31 -5.97
N ARG A 25 3.16 -4.57 -6.00
CA ARG A 25 2.27 -5.72 -6.23
C ARG A 25 1.71 -6.22 -4.92
N LEU A 26 0.50 -6.78 -4.98
CA LEU A 26 -0.15 -7.43 -3.85
C LEU A 26 -0.66 -8.81 -4.25
N SER A 27 -0.82 -9.68 -3.26
CA SER A 27 -1.63 -10.90 -3.35
C SER A 27 -2.63 -10.89 -2.22
N TRP A 28 -3.89 -11.16 -2.53
CA TRP A 28 -4.93 -11.30 -1.52
C TRP A 28 -5.49 -12.72 -1.55
N LYS A 29 -5.20 -13.49 -0.50
CA LYS A 29 -5.66 -14.88 -0.35
C LYS A 29 -6.28 -15.06 1.03
N LYS A 30 -7.57 -15.42 1.05
CA LYS A 30 -8.37 -15.50 2.28
C LYS A 30 -8.27 -14.17 3.06
N LYS A 31 -7.81 -14.21 4.30
CA LYS A 31 -7.59 -13.04 5.16
C LYS A 31 -6.19 -12.43 5.05
N ILE A 32 -5.32 -12.93 4.18
CA ILE A 32 -3.93 -12.47 4.06
C ILE A 32 -3.79 -11.59 2.82
N LEU A 33 -3.35 -10.35 3.03
CA LEU A 33 -2.92 -9.43 1.98
C LEU A 33 -1.40 -9.28 2.07
N ALA A 34 -0.67 -9.96 1.20
CA ALA A 34 0.78 -9.85 1.07
C ALA A 34 1.14 -8.82 -0.01
N PHE A 35 2.27 -8.12 0.14
CA PHE A 35 2.65 -7.08 -0.81
C PHE A 35 4.17 -6.87 -0.91
N VAL A 36 4.60 -6.34 -2.04
CA VAL A 36 5.99 -5.91 -2.30
C VAL A 36 5.94 -4.56 -3.02
N PHE A 37 6.51 -3.53 -2.39
CA PHE A 37 6.66 -2.21 -3.04
C PHE A 37 7.82 -2.20 -4.02
N GLU A 38 7.60 -1.54 -5.16
CA GLU A 38 8.50 -1.55 -6.31
C GLU A 38 8.83 -0.15 -6.83
N ARG A 39 8.04 0.86 -6.43
CA ARG A 39 8.19 2.24 -6.91
C ARG A 39 7.87 3.23 -5.80
N ILE A 40 8.77 4.18 -5.58
CA ILE A 40 8.54 5.37 -4.76
C ILE A 40 8.18 6.50 -5.71
N ARG A 41 7.16 7.28 -5.38
CA ARG A 41 6.85 8.54 -6.04
C ARG A 41 6.92 9.68 -5.03
N VAL A 42 7.71 10.69 -5.34
CA VAL A 42 7.83 11.93 -4.55
C VAL A 42 7.18 13.06 -5.33
N LYS A 43 6.21 13.74 -4.73
CA LYS A 43 5.61 14.96 -5.26
C LYS A 43 5.85 16.11 -4.30
N VAL A 44 6.29 17.25 -4.84
CA VAL A 44 6.55 18.49 -4.08
C VAL A 44 5.82 19.63 -4.76
N GLY A 45 4.75 20.12 -4.13
CA GLY A 45 3.93 21.21 -4.66
C GLY A 45 3.55 21.03 -6.15
N PRO A 46 3.77 22.06 -6.99
CA PRO A 46 3.43 22.03 -8.42
C PRO A 46 4.49 21.35 -9.29
N LEU A 47 5.61 20.90 -8.74
CA LEU A 47 6.69 20.29 -9.51
C LEU A 47 6.27 18.93 -10.09
N PRO A 48 6.87 18.51 -11.22
CA PRO A 48 6.72 17.15 -11.71
C PRO A 48 7.09 16.12 -10.64
N SER A 49 6.33 15.04 -10.57
CA SER A 49 6.64 13.96 -9.62
C SER A 49 7.90 13.22 -10.03
N LEU A 50 8.77 12.95 -9.06
CA LEU A 50 9.94 12.08 -9.23
C LEU A 50 9.53 10.63 -8.94
N GLU A 51 9.77 9.74 -9.89
CA GLU A 51 9.56 8.30 -9.72
C GLU A 51 10.88 7.57 -9.63
N ILE A 52 11.04 6.76 -8.57
CA ILE A 52 12.23 5.97 -8.31
C ILE A 52 11.80 4.51 -8.23
N PRO A 53 12.13 3.67 -9.23
CA PRO A 53 11.94 2.23 -9.10
C PRO A 53 12.92 1.70 -8.02
N PHE A 54 12.43 0.84 -7.13
CA PHE A 54 13.24 0.22 -6.10
C PHE A 54 12.78 -1.22 -5.83
N GLY A 55 13.66 -2.06 -5.28
CA GLY A 55 13.38 -3.48 -5.08
C GLY A 55 14.00 -4.37 -6.17
N GLY A 56 14.85 -5.31 -5.73
CA GLY A 56 15.64 -6.20 -6.58
C GLY A 56 15.21 -7.66 -6.46
N GLY A 57 13.91 -7.93 -6.59
CA GLY A 57 13.34 -9.28 -6.47
C GLY A 57 12.79 -9.80 -7.80
N ASP A 58 12.60 -11.11 -7.87
CA ASP A 58 11.90 -11.76 -8.97
C ASP A 58 10.46 -11.21 -9.08
N LYS A 59 10.19 -10.52 -10.20
CA LYS A 59 8.87 -9.93 -10.49
C LYS A 59 7.87 -10.95 -11.01
N SER A 60 8.32 -12.15 -11.39
CA SER A 60 7.45 -13.22 -11.90
C SER A 60 6.67 -13.93 -10.80
N ARG A 61 7.18 -13.93 -9.55
CA ARG A 61 6.49 -14.57 -8.41
C ARG A 61 5.46 -13.63 -7.78
N GLU A 62 4.33 -14.19 -7.38
CA GLU A 62 3.31 -13.49 -6.61
C GLU A 62 3.78 -13.21 -5.16
N PRO A 63 3.40 -12.08 -4.52
CA PRO A 63 3.64 -11.85 -3.09
C PRO A 63 3.05 -12.96 -2.22
N SER A 64 3.72 -13.29 -1.12
CA SER A 64 3.35 -14.41 -0.23
C SER A 64 3.59 -14.07 1.23
N THR A 65 3.33 -15.01 2.14
CA THR A 65 3.62 -14.85 3.58
C THR A 65 5.12 -14.74 3.90
N LYS A 66 6.01 -15.00 2.94
CA LYS A 66 7.45 -14.69 3.06
C LYS A 66 7.72 -13.19 2.95
N ASP A 67 6.85 -12.44 2.29
CA ASP A 67 6.91 -10.98 2.12
C ASP A 67 6.19 -10.24 3.27
N PRO A 68 6.22 -8.90 3.32
CA PRO A 68 5.30 -8.14 4.16
C PRO A 68 3.84 -8.50 3.87
N PHE A 69 3.03 -8.60 4.93
CA PHE A 69 1.60 -8.88 4.79
C PHE A 69 0.78 -8.32 5.96
N PHE A 70 -0.53 -8.21 5.72
CA PHE A 70 -1.57 -7.97 6.69
C PHE A 70 -2.51 -9.18 6.80
N LEU A 71 -2.83 -9.58 8.02
CA LEU A 71 -3.88 -10.53 8.35
C LEU A 71 -5.14 -9.77 8.76
N TRP A 72 -6.07 -9.60 7.83
CA TRP A 72 -7.33 -8.91 8.06
C TRP A 72 -8.26 -9.72 8.95
N PHE A 73 -8.86 -9.08 9.95
CA PHE A 73 -9.82 -9.76 10.83
C PHE A 73 -11.07 -8.94 11.13
N TYR A 74 -11.10 -7.65 10.78
CA TYR A 74 -12.30 -6.83 10.88
C TYR A 74 -12.30 -5.73 9.81
N VAL A 75 -13.41 -5.55 9.10
CA VAL A 75 -13.63 -4.46 8.15
C VAL A 75 -15.12 -4.13 8.16
N ASP A 76 -15.44 -2.86 8.35
CA ASP A 76 -16.80 -2.32 8.19
C ASP A 76 -16.75 -0.96 7.47
N GLU A 77 -17.84 -0.18 7.55
CA GLU A 77 -17.94 1.12 6.90
C GLU A 77 -17.10 2.23 7.55
N GLU A 78 -16.74 2.08 8.83
CA GLU A 78 -16.05 3.08 9.62
C GLU A 78 -14.57 2.77 9.81
N ILE A 79 -14.23 1.49 9.98
CA ILE A 79 -12.89 1.03 10.34
C ILE A 79 -12.48 -0.25 9.61
N ALA A 80 -11.18 -0.43 9.51
CA ALA A 80 -10.57 -1.67 9.06
C ALA A 80 -9.40 -2.01 9.98
N VAL A 81 -9.26 -3.29 10.33
CA VAL A 81 -8.26 -3.76 11.30
C VAL A 81 -7.58 -5.03 10.79
N ALA A 82 -6.25 -5.03 10.91
CA ALA A 82 -5.42 -6.16 10.53
C ALA A 82 -4.25 -6.33 11.49
N GLN A 83 -3.64 -7.52 11.49
CA GLN A 83 -2.37 -7.77 12.16
C GLN A 83 -1.25 -7.80 11.11
N GLY A 84 -0.18 -7.04 11.32
CA GLY A 84 1.01 -7.10 10.47
C GLY A 84 1.84 -8.36 10.72
N LYS A 85 2.72 -8.69 9.77
CA LYS A 85 3.64 -9.85 9.87
C LYS A 85 4.41 -9.94 11.20
N GLY A 86 4.82 -8.80 11.77
CA GLY A 86 5.55 -8.73 13.04
C GLY A 86 4.67 -8.92 14.29
N GLY A 87 3.36 -9.14 14.14
CA GLY A 87 2.42 -9.34 15.24
C GLY A 87 1.70 -8.07 15.74
N GLY A 88 2.16 -6.88 15.34
CA GLY A 88 1.50 -5.61 15.69
C GLY A 88 0.16 -5.42 14.98
N THR A 89 -0.74 -4.65 15.60
CA THR A 89 -2.05 -4.30 15.02
C THR A 89 -1.94 -3.05 14.16
N ALA A 90 -2.51 -3.11 12.96
CA ALA A 90 -2.72 -1.99 12.08
C ALA A 90 -4.22 -1.66 12.01
N PHE A 91 -4.54 -0.38 12.04
CA PHE A 91 -5.89 0.15 12.12
C PHE A 91 -6.05 1.30 11.13
N TRP A 92 -7.17 1.30 10.42
CA TRP A 92 -7.58 2.37 9.52
C TRP A 92 -8.97 2.82 9.92
N CYS A 93 -9.20 4.13 9.94
CA CYS A 93 -10.52 4.71 10.06
C CYS A 93 -10.88 5.47 8.81
N ARG A 94 -12.18 5.59 8.55
CA ARG A 94 -12.72 6.41 7.48
C ARG A 94 -12.44 7.89 7.79
N CYS A 95 -11.46 8.46 7.11
CA CYS A 95 -11.24 9.90 7.17
C CYS A 95 -12.31 10.64 6.36
N ARG A 96 -12.83 11.76 6.89
CA ARG A 96 -13.60 12.72 6.08
C ARG A 96 -12.64 13.42 5.13
N ARG A 97 -12.99 13.49 3.84
CA ARG A 97 -12.21 14.24 2.85
C ARG A 97 -12.17 15.70 3.27
N VAL A 98 -11.01 16.19 3.70
CA VAL A 98 -10.78 17.62 3.92
C VAL A 98 -10.58 18.23 2.53
N PRO A 99 -11.44 19.18 2.10
CA PRO A 99 -11.21 19.89 0.85
C PRO A 99 -9.83 20.55 0.88
N ALA A 100 -9.11 20.45 -0.23
CA ALA A 100 -7.83 21.14 -0.42
C ALA A 100 -8.04 22.64 -0.64
#